data_AF-A0A2S2Q1H0-F1
#
_entry.id   AF-A0A2S2Q1H0-F1
#
_cell.length_a   1.000
_cell.length_b   1.000
_cell.length_c   1.000
_cell.angle_alpha   90.00
_cell.angle_beta   90.00
_cell.angle_gamma   90.00
#
_symmetry.space_group_name_H-M   'P 1'
#
loop_
_entity.id
_entity.type
_entity.pdbx_description
1 polymer ?
#
loop_
_entity_poly.entity_id
_entity_poly.type
_entity_poly.pdbx_seq_one_letter_code
_entity_poly.pdbx_strand_id
1 'polypeptide(L)'
;MIQWIWQVIKKVWVTEEFPEDWKTSLICPIHKKGDKQDHNNYREIALLNVAYKMFSNCILTRLKEKAEQTIGEYQGGFRPGKLTTDQIFIIRQSYQKTWEFDKEINTLFVDFKKAYDSIHREILINILKAFDFPQKLINLISISIMKTVVKIKVRNMKSDPVTVRSGLRKGDSISLIPFNLVLEKVIR
;
A
#
# COMPACT_ATOMS: atom_id res chain seq x y z
N MET A 1 -6.14 -28.57 -4.34
CA MET A 1 -5.54 -27.21 -4.44
C MET A 1 -5.91 -26.32 -3.25
N ILE A 2 -7.19 -26.10 -2.95
CA ILE A 2 -7.64 -25.21 -1.86
C ILE A 2 -7.12 -25.63 -0.47
N GLN A 3 -7.17 -26.92 -0.16
CA GLN A 3 -6.68 -27.45 1.12
C GLN A 3 -5.18 -27.18 1.34
N TRP A 4 -4.37 -27.26 0.29
CA TRP A 4 -2.94 -26.95 0.36
C TRP A 4 -2.71 -25.46 0.67
N ILE A 5 -3.42 -24.56 -0.02
CA ILE A 5 -3.32 -23.11 0.23
C ILE A 5 -3.70 -22.80 1.68
N TRP A 6 -4.77 -23.41 2.18
CA TRP A 6 -5.19 -23.25 3.57
C TRP A 6 -4.12 -23.72 4.56
N GLN A 7 -3.47 -24.87 4.32
CA GLN A 7 -2.40 -25.37 5.19
C GLN A 7 -1.19 -24.41 5.20
N VAL A 8 -0.80 -23.88 4.04
CA VAL A 8 0.29 -22.90 3.95
C VAL A 8 -0.08 -21.62 4.71
N ILE A 9 -1.27 -21.07 4.48
CA ILE A 9 -1.76 -19.88 5.19
C ILE A 9 -1.81 -20.11 6.70
N LYS A 10 -2.32 -21.27 7.14
CA LYS A 10 -2.37 -21.63 8.57
C LYS A 10 -0.98 -21.73 9.16
N LYS A 11 -0.03 -22.37 8.46
CA LYS A 11 1.36 -22.46 8.91
C LYS A 11 1.98 -21.07 9.06
N VAL A 12 1.90 -20.23 8.02
CA VAL A 12 2.38 -18.84 8.04
C VAL A 12 1.76 -18.05 9.18
N TRP A 13 0.44 -18.20 9.40
CA TRP A 13 -0.25 -17.52 10.49
C TRP A 13 0.31 -17.93 11.86
N VAL A 14 0.59 -19.21 12.07
CA VAL A 14 1.13 -19.69 13.35
C VAL A 14 2.59 -19.29 13.52
N THR A 15 3.45 -19.60 12.54
CA THR A 15 4.91 -19.46 12.64
C THR A 15 5.41 -18.04 12.39
N GLU A 16 4.63 -17.19 11.73
CA GLU A 16 5.06 -15.86 11.29
C GLU A 16 6.27 -15.92 10.35
N GLU A 17 6.34 -16.97 9.53
CA GLU A 17 7.42 -17.17 8.57
C GLU A 17 6.84 -17.36 7.17
N PHE A 18 7.38 -16.62 6.20
CA PHE A 18 6.97 -16.72 4.81
C PHE A 18 7.82 -17.75 4.06
N PRO A 19 7.19 -18.57 3.18
CA PRO A 19 7.92 -19.28 2.14
C PRO A 19 8.78 -18.31 1.33
N GLU A 20 9.97 -18.73 0.91
CA GLU A 20 10.89 -17.89 0.12
C GLU A 20 10.23 -17.37 -1.17
N ASP A 21 9.36 -18.16 -1.79
CA ASP A 21 8.60 -17.77 -2.97
C ASP A 21 7.67 -16.56 -2.74
N TRP A 22 7.22 -16.33 -1.51
CA TRP A 22 6.36 -15.19 -1.16
C TRP A 22 7.15 -13.89 -0.95
N LYS A 23 8.47 -14.03 -0.75
CA LYS A 23 9.39 -12.89 -0.62
C LYS A 23 9.79 -12.30 -1.98
N THR A 24 9.65 -13.08 -3.05
CA THR A 24 9.99 -12.66 -4.41
C THR A 24 8.78 -12.10 -5.15
N SER A 25 8.92 -10.92 -5.76
CA SER A 25 7.94 -10.36 -6.70
C SER A 25 8.53 -10.24 -8.11
N LEU A 26 7.67 -10.38 -9.13
CA LEU A 26 8.05 -10.13 -10.51
C LEU A 26 7.55 -8.74 -10.91
N ILE A 27 8.47 -7.80 -11.16
CA ILE A 27 8.13 -6.48 -11.67
C ILE A 27 7.91 -6.57 -13.17
N CYS A 28 6.69 -6.30 -13.60
CA CYS A 28 6.33 -6.17 -15.01
C CYS A 28 6.20 -4.67 -15.35
N PRO A 29 7.14 -4.08 -16.10
CA PRO A 29 7.04 -2.69 -16.53
C PRO A 29 5.97 -2.56 -17.62
N ILE A 30 5.01 -1.66 -17.43
CA ILE A 30 3.97 -1.33 -18.40
C ILE A 30 4.21 0.08 -18.92
N HIS A 31 4.40 0.23 -20.22
CA HIS A 31 4.58 1.55 -20.83
C HIS A 31 3.30 2.39 -20.67
N LYS A 32 3.45 3.61 -20.15
CA LYS A 32 2.33 4.53 -19.86
C LYS A 32 2.14 5.56 -20.97
N LYS A 33 3.20 6.28 -21.35
CA LYS A 33 3.18 7.37 -22.37
C LYS A 33 4.61 7.77 -22.74
N GLY A 34 4.80 8.60 -23.76
CA GLY A 34 6.11 9.18 -24.09
C GLY A 34 7.12 8.19 -24.66
N ASP A 35 8.41 8.55 -24.61
CA ASP A 35 9.51 7.75 -25.13
C ASP A 35 9.64 6.39 -24.40
N LYS A 36 9.84 5.32 -25.18
CA LYS A 36 10.05 3.95 -24.69
C LYS A 36 11.46 3.72 -24.14
N GLN A 37 12.41 4.60 -24.42
CA GLN A 37 13.76 4.49 -23.86
C GLN A 37 13.88 5.12 -22.48
N ASP A 38 12.97 6.02 -22.12
CA ASP A 38 12.92 6.61 -20.77
C ASP A 38 12.19 5.67 -19.79
N HIS A 39 12.91 5.22 -18.77
CA HIS A 39 12.36 4.33 -17.74
C HIS A 39 11.23 4.98 -16.92
N ASN A 40 11.18 6.32 -16.80
CA ASN A 40 10.14 7.02 -16.05
C ASN A 40 8.77 6.93 -16.73
N ASN A 41 8.75 6.58 -18.02
CA ASN A 41 7.54 6.37 -18.80
C ASN A 41 6.89 4.99 -18.57
N TYR A 42 7.48 4.17 -17.70
CA TYR A 42 6.95 2.87 -17.33
C TYR A 42 6.32 2.89 -15.93
N ARG A 43 5.17 2.24 -15.82
CA ARG A 43 4.54 1.89 -14.55
C ARG A 43 4.92 0.47 -14.18
N GLU A 44 5.64 0.33 -13.08
CA GLU A 44 5.99 -0.96 -12.50
C GLU A 44 4.78 -1.58 -11.79
N ILE A 45 4.46 -2.83 -12.13
CA ILE A 45 3.48 -3.65 -11.41
C ILE A 45 4.18 -4.86 -10.81
N ALA A 46 4.04 -5.07 -9.50
CA ALA A 46 4.56 -6.27 -8.85
C ALA A 46 3.54 -7.41 -8.97
N LEU A 47 3.90 -8.46 -9.72
CA LEU A 47 3.20 -9.73 -9.69
C LEU A 47 3.67 -10.53 -8.48
N LEU A 48 2.72 -10.88 -7.64
CA LEU A 48 2.92 -11.59 -6.37
C LEU A 48 2.31 -12.97 -6.45
N ASN A 49 2.83 -13.88 -5.63
CA ASN A 49 2.30 -15.24 -5.49
C ASN A 49 0.79 -15.20 -5.15
N VAL A 50 -0.01 -16.07 -5.78
CA VAL A 50 -1.47 -16.09 -5.58
C VAL A 50 -1.85 -16.45 -4.16
N ALA A 51 -1.18 -17.43 -3.55
CA ALA A 51 -1.43 -17.81 -2.16
C ALA A 51 -1.02 -16.68 -1.19
N TYR A 52 0.05 -15.96 -1.51
CA TYR A 52 0.41 -14.73 -0.79
C TYR A 52 -0.69 -13.67 -0.90
N LYS A 53 -1.27 -13.43 -2.08
CA LYS A 53 -2.37 -12.46 -2.24
C LYS A 53 -3.61 -12.85 -1.43
N MET A 54 -3.90 -14.15 -1.34
CA MET A 54 -5.00 -14.63 -0.49
C MET A 54 -4.71 -14.35 0.98
N PHE A 55 -3.49 -14.67 1.43
CA PHE A 55 -3.03 -14.33 2.77
C PHE A 55 -3.10 -12.82 3.04
N SER A 56 -2.60 -12.01 2.11
CA SER A 56 -2.56 -10.55 2.25
C SER A 56 -3.96 -9.95 2.36
N ASN A 57 -4.94 -10.49 1.64
CA ASN A 57 -6.35 -10.14 1.80
C ASN A 57 -6.90 -10.52 3.18
N CYS A 58 -6.54 -11.69 3.73
CA CYS A 58 -6.94 -12.07 5.08
C CYS A 58 -6.39 -11.13 6.16
N ILE A 59 -5.16 -10.63 5.97
CA ILE A 59 -4.57 -9.61 6.85
C ILE A 59 -5.28 -8.27 6.66
N LEU A 60 -5.48 -7.85 5.41
CA LEU A 60 -6.15 -6.60 5.07
C LEU A 60 -7.53 -6.51 5.75
N THR A 61 -8.35 -7.56 5.67
CA THR A 61 -9.67 -7.58 6.32
C THR A 61 -9.59 -7.35 7.82
N ARG A 62 -8.57 -7.90 8.50
CA ARG A 62 -8.36 -7.69 9.95
C ARG A 62 -7.81 -6.30 10.29
N LEU A 63 -7.06 -5.69 9.38
CA LEU A 63 -6.56 -4.32 9.55
C LEU A 63 -7.65 -3.28 9.38
N LYS A 64 -8.64 -3.53 8.50
CA LYS A 64 -9.69 -2.58 8.14
C LYS A 64 -10.42 -2.01 9.35
N GLU A 65 -10.90 -2.85 10.25
CA GLU A 65 -11.74 -2.41 11.38
C GLU A 65 -11.01 -1.38 12.26
N LYS A 66 -9.77 -1.70 12.67
CA LYS A 66 -8.94 -0.78 13.46
C LYS A 66 -8.49 0.43 12.66
N ALA A 67 -8.19 0.27 11.37
CA ALA A 67 -7.76 1.35 10.50
C ALA A 67 -8.87 2.40 10.30
N GLU A 68 -10.13 1.98 10.12
CA GLU A 68 -11.27 2.89 9.98
C GLU A 68 -11.54 3.69 11.26
N GLN A 69 -11.23 3.13 12.43
CA GLN A 69 -11.31 3.87 13.70
C GLN A 69 -10.13 4.83 13.90
N THR A 70 -9.01 4.57 13.22
CA THR A 70 -7.77 5.33 13.37
C THR A 70 -7.70 6.48 12.39
N ILE A 71 -8.07 6.27 11.12
CA ILE A 71 -7.94 7.23 10.02
C ILE A 71 -9.04 8.30 10.11
N GLY A 72 -8.65 9.58 9.97
CA GLY A 72 -9.60 10.68 10.04
C GLY A 72 -10.58 10.71 8.86
N GLU A 73 -11.78 11.24 9.07
CA GLU A 73 -12.83 11.32 8.04
C GLU A 73 -12.46 12.18 6.81
N TYR A 74 -11.44 13.03 6.95
CA TYR A 74 -10.86 13.81 5.85
C TYR A 74 -10.13 12.95 4.80
N GLN A 75 -9.65 11.77 5.17
CA GLN A 75 -8.95 10.89 4.24
C GLN A 75 -9.93 9.96 3.54
N GLY A 76 -10.09 10.10 2.22
CA GLY A 76 -11.01 9.28 1.42
C GLY A 76 -10.37 8.14 0.61
N GLY A 77 -9.04 8.11 0.46
CA GLY A 77 -8.36 7.15 -0.41
C GLY A 77 -8.42 5.72 0.13
N PHE A 78 -8.76 4.75 -0.74
CA PHE A 78 -8.76 3.30 -0.43
C PHE A 78 -9.63 2.87 0.75
N ARG A 79 -10.65 3.67 1.11
CA ARG A 79 -11.59 3.38 2.20
C ARG A 79 -12.96 2.94 1.69
N PRO A 80 -13.63 2.01 2.38
CA PRO A 80 -14.99 1.61 2.04
C PRO A 80 -15.96 2.80 2.21
N GLY A 81 -16.88 2.98 1.26
CA GLY A 81 -17.89 4.04 1.35
C GLY A 81 -17.38 5.46 1.14
N LYS A 82 -16.12 5.64 0.69
CA LYS A 82 -15.55 6.94 0.34
C LYS A 82 -15.23 6.98 -1.15
N LEU A 83 -15.70 8.03 -1.82
CA LEU A 83 -15.49 8.26 -3.24
C LEU A 83 -14.75 9.57 -3.49
N THR A 84 -14.10 9.67 -4.65
CA THR A 84 -13.46 10.92 -5.07
C THR A 84 -14.48 12.06 -5.23
N THR A 85 -15.73 11.73 -5.57
CA THR A 85 -16.84 12.70 -5.63
C THR A 85 -17.14 13.35 -4.30
N ASP A 86 -16.95 12.64 -3.18
CA ASP A 86 -17.19 13.19 -1.84
C ASP A 86 -16.14 14.27 -1.53
N GLN A 87 -14.87 14.01 -1.87
CA GLN A 87 -13.77 14.96 -1.69
C GLN A 87 -13.92 16.19 -2.60
N ILE A 88 -14.34 15.98 -3.86
CA ILE A 88 -14.68 17.07 -4.78
C ILE A 88 -15.84 17.92 -4.22
N PHE A 89 -16.86 17.26 -3.68
CA PHE A 89 -18.01 17.95 -3.08
C PHE A 89 -17.56 18.83 -1.91
N ILE A 90 -16.74 18.31 -0.98
CA ILE A 90 -16.21 19.07 0.15
C ILE A 90 -15.47 20.33 -0.33
N ILE A 91 -14.54 20.19 -1.27
CA ILE A 91 -13.78 21.33 -1.82
C ILE A 91 -14.72 22.36 -2.46
N ARG A 92 -15.71 21.91 -3.25
CA ARG A 92 -16.69 22.80 -3.88
C ARG A 92 -17.54 23.56 -2.86
N GLN A 93 -17.98 22.88 -1.79
CA GLN A 93 -18.72 23.52 -0.70
C GLN A 93 -17.88 24.57 0.01
N SER A 94 -16.59 24.29 0.27
CA SER A 94 -15.67 25.26 0.86
C SER A 94 -15.53 26.52 -0.01
N TYR A 95 -15.40 26.39 -1.33
CA TYR A 95 -15.34 27.54 -2.24
C TYR A 95 -16.65 28.33 -2.28
N GLN A 96 -17.79 27.64 -2.35
CA GLN A 96 -19.10 28.31 -2.38
C GLN A 96 -19.35 29.11 -1.11
N LYS A 97 -19.03 28.54 0.07
CA LYS A 97 -19.23 29.22 1.36
C LYS A 97 -18.28 30.40 1.55
N THR A 98 -17.02 30.26 1.17
CA THR A 98 -16.07 31.39 1.26
C THR A 98 -16.45 32.53 0.35
N TRP A 99 -16.95 32.23 -0.86
CA TRP A 99 -17.52 33.22 -1.76
C TRP A 99 -18.78 33.91 -1.20
N GLU A 100 -19.72 33.15 -0.61
CA GLU A 100 -20.95 33.69 0.00
C GLU A 100 -20.68 34.71 1.12
N PHE A 101 -19.62 34.50 1.91
CA PHE A 101 -19.29 35.35 3.06
C PHE A 101 -18.14 36.34 2.79
N ASP A 102 -17.77 36.55 1.52
CA ASP A 102 -16.67 37.43 1.10
C ASP A 102 -15.37 37.16 1.88
N LYS A 103 -14.99 35.89 1.97
CA LYS A 103 -13.76 35.42 2.60
C LYS A 103 -12.77 34.92 1.57
N GLU A 104 -11.50 35.20 1.82
CA GLU A 104 -10.41 34.65 1.01
C GLU A 104 -10.16 33.17 1.37
N ILE A 105 -9.87 32.37 0.34
CA ILE A 105 -9.44 30.97 0.48
C ILE A 105 -8.25 30.71 -0.43
N ASN A 106 -7.21 30.09 0.15
CA ASN A 106 -6.05 29.62 -0.58
C ASN A 106 -6.03 28.09 -0.50
N THR A 107 -5.78 27.42 -1.63
CA THR A 107 -5.76 25.95 -1.69
C THR A 107 -4.41 25.46 -2.18
N LEU A 108 -3.82 24.52 -1.43
CA LEU A 108 -2.56 23.88 -1.74
C LEU A 108 -2.80 22.41 -2.13
N PHE A 109 -2.36 22.04 -3.32
CA PHE A 109 -2.35 20.65 -3.77
C PHE A 109 -0.94 20.08 -3.67
N VAL A 110 -0.78 19.02 -2.86
CA VAL A 110 0.51 18.34 -2.64
C VAL A 110 0.46 16.96 -3.27
N ASP A 111 1.46 16.63 -4.09
CA ASP A 111 1.64 15.29 -4.67
C ASP A 111 2.98 14.68 -4.24
N PHE A 112 2.96 13.40 -3.88
CA PHE A 112 4.13 12.68 -3.37
C PHE A 112 4.84 11.94 -4.51
N LYS A 113 6.08 12.34 -4.81
CA LYS A 113 6.93 11.64 -5.77
C LYS A 113 7.22 10.21 -5.29
N LYS A 114 6.81 9.21 -6.07
CA LYS A 114 7.05 7.78 -5.78
C LYS A 114 6.58 7.34 -4.39
N ALA A 115 5.40 7.81 -3.96
CA ALA A 115 4.88 7.66 -2.60
C ALA A 115 5.00 6.24 -1.99
N TYR A 116 4.69 5.19 -2.76
CA TYR A 116 4.82 3.81 -2.28
C TYR A 116 6.28 3.37 -2.14
N ASP A 117 7.16 3.79 -3.06
CA ASP A 117 8.56 3.36 -3.09
C ASP A 117 9.41 4.06 -2.00
N SER A 118 8.94 5.22 -1.53
CA SER A 118 9.62 6.07 -0.54
C SER A 118 9.29 5.73 0.93
N ILE A 119 8.36 4.80 1.20
CA ILE A 119 8.01 4.45 2.58
C ILE A 119 9.18 3.79 3.30
N HIS A 120 9.61 4.38 4.41
CA HIS A 120 10.56 3.77 5.33
C HIS A 120 9.87 2.66 6.14
N ARG A 121 10.30 1.42 5.93
CA ARG A 121 9.62 0.23 6.47
C ARG A 121 9.65 0.16 8.00
N GLU A 122 10.77 0.54 8.61
CA GLU A 122 10.90 0.60 10.07
C GLU A 122 9.96 1.64 10.69
N ILE A 123 9.86 2.82 10.07
CA ILE A 123 8.93 3.87 10.49
C ILE A 123 7.50 3.36 10.39
N LEU A 124 7.14 2.67 9.30
CA LEU A 124 5.81 2.08 9.18
C LEU A 124 5.50 1.09 10.32
N ILE A 125 6.45 0.23 10.71
CA ILE A 125 6.26 -0.68 11.84
C ILE A 125 6.06 0.08 13.16
N ASN A 126 6.80 1.15 13.38
CA ASN A 126 6.64 2.00 14.56
C ASN A 126 5.29 2.72 14.57
N ILE A 127 4.80 3.16 13.41
CA ILE A 127 3.47 3.78 13.28
C ILE A 127 2.36 2.78 13.63
N LEU A 128 2.46 1.53 13.16
CA LEU A 128 1.49 0.50 13.52
C LEU A 128 1.47 0.21 15.02
N LYS A 129 2.64 0.23 15.67
CA LYS A 129 2.74 0.12 17.14
C LYS A 129 2.12 1.33 17.84
N ALA A 130 2.40 2.54 17.36
CA ALA A 130 1.90 3.78 17.95
C ALA A 130 0.36 3.94 17.83
N PHE A 131 -0.26 3.28 16.85
CA PHE A 131 -1.71 3.20 16.70
C PHE A 131 -2.35 1.97 17.37
N ASP A 132 -1.59 1.26 18.21
CA ASP A 132 -2.05 0.10 18.98
C ASP A 132 -2.64 -1.02 18.12
N PHE A 133 -2.02 -1.32 16.97
CA PHE A 133 -2.38 -2.52 16.21
C PHE A 133 -1.92 -3.79 16.92
N PRO A 134 -2.65 -4.91 16.82
CA PRO A 134 -2.24 -6.18 17.42
C PRO A 134 -0.84 -6.61 16.96
N GLN A 135 0.02 -6.99 17.91
CA GLN A 135 1.41 -7.39 17.64
C GLN A 135 1.50 -8.49 16.57
N LYS A 136 0.55 -9.42 16.56
CA LYS A 136 0.45 -10.48 15.54
C LYS A 136 0.37 -9.91 14.12
N LEU A 137 -0.47 -8.89 13.90
CA LEU A 137 -0.62 -8.27 12.58
C LEU A 137 0.63 -7.45 12.22
N ILE A 138 1.23 -6.78 13.21
CA ILE A 138 2.49 -6.04 13.02
C ILE A 138 3.60 -6.98 12.56
N ASN A 139 3.75 -8.15 13.19
CA ASN A 139 4.75 -9.14 12.79
C ASN A 139 4.51 -9.66 11.37
N LEU A 140 3.26 -9.99 11.03
CA LEU A 140 2.88 -10.47 9.70
C LEU A 140 3.08 -9.43 8.60
N ILE A 141 2.89 -8.15 8.89
CA ILE A 141 3.25 -7.04 7.98
C ILE A 141 4.77 -6.88 7.90
N SER A 142 5.47 -6.96 9.03
CA SER A 142 6.93 -6.82 9.08
C SER A 142 7.62 -7.86 8.20
N ILE A 143 7.24 -9.14 8.30
CA ILE A 143 7.82 -10.19 7.45
C ILE A 143 7.47 -10.02 5.97
N SER A 144 6.33 -9.39 5.64
CA SER A 144 5.93 -9.16 4.26
C SER A 144 6.71 -8.03 3.59
N ILE A 145 7.10 -7.02 4.36
CA ILE A 145 7.81 -5.85 3.86
C ILE A 145 9.32 -5.89 4.08
N MET A 146 9.89 -6.56 5.09
CA MET A 146 11.31 -6.37 5.41
C MET A 146 12.28 -7.10 4.46
N LYS A 147 11.95 -8.32 4.01
CA LYS A 147 12.85 -9.17 3.21
C LYS A 147 12.30 -9.39 1.81
N THR A 148 12.19 -8.33 1.01
CA THR A 148 11.61 -8.41 -0.34
C THR A 148 12.68 -8.49 -1.42
N VAL A 149 12.52 -9.45 -2.33
CA VAL A 149 13.34 -9.59 -3.54
C VAL A 149 12.47 -9.30 -4.75
N VAL A 150 13.00 -8.60 -5.74
CA VAL A 150 12.31 -8.30 -6.99
C VAL A 150 13.10 -8.83 -8.17
N LYS A 151 12.40 -9.32 -9.19
CA LYS A 151 12.99 -9.64 -10.50
C LYS A 151 12.20 -8.90 -11.57
N ILE A 152 12.89 -8.28 -12.51
CA ILE A 152 12.23 -7.59 -13.63
C ILE A 152 11.88 -8.65 -14.67
N LYS A 153 10.60 -8.71 -15.07
CA LYS A 153 10.12 -9.59 -16.13
C LYS A 153 9.80 -8.77 -17.37
N VAL A 154 10.53 -9.01 -18.45
CA VAL A 154 10.24 -8.46 -19.78
C VAL A 154 10.01 -9.63 -20.74
N ARG A 155 8.76 -9.76 -21.22
CA ARG A 155 8.32 -10.91 -22.02
C ARG A 155 8.59 -12.23 -21.27
N ASN A 156 9.44 -13.09 -21.81
CA ASN A 156 9.83 -14.38 -21.21
C ASN A 156 11.16 -14.34 -20.46
N MET A 157 11.83 -13.19 -20.45
CA MET A 157 13.10 -13.01 -19.74
C MET A 157 12.86 -12.47 -18.33
N LYS A 158 13.71 -12.90 -17.40
CA LYS A 158 13.74 -12.43 -16.02
C LYS A 158 15.14 -11.91 -15.72
N SER A 159 15.25 -10.78 -15.04
CA SER A 159 16.52 -10.29 -14.53
C SER A 159 17.02 -11.14 -13.36
N ASP A 160 18.26 -10.90 -12.98
CA ASP A 160 18.79 -11.30 -11.69
C ASP A 160 17.97 -10.68 -10.53
N PRO A 161 17.91 -11.37 -9.38
CA PRO A 161 17.22 -10.88 -8.20
C PRO A 161 17.87 -9.62 -7.63
N VAL A 162 17.04 -8.63 -7.32
CA VAL A 162 17.45 -7.40 -6.62
C VAL A 162 16.74 -7.33 -5.28
N THR A 163 17.50 -7.13 -4.20
CA THR A 163 16.91 -6.90 -2.88
C THR A 163 16.42 -5.46 -2.76
N VAL A 164 15.15 -5.29 -2.41
CA VAL A 164 14.56 -3.97 -2.17
C VAL A 164 14.47 -3.73 -0.67
N ARG A 165 14.95 -2.58 -0.21
CA ARG A 165 15.03 -2.21 1.21
C ARG A 165 14.03 -1.14 1.63
N SER A 166 13.43 -0.42 0.67
CA SER A 166 12.47 0.65 0.93
C SER A 166 11.15 0.38 0.22
N GLY A 167 10.12 1.08 0.68
CA GLY A 167 8.83 1.11 0.01
C GLY A 167 7.98 -0.14 0.18
N LEU A 168 6.77 -0.02 -0.35
CA LEU A 168 5.71 -1.02 -0.33
C LEU A 168 5.50 -1.60 -1.74
N ARG A 169 5.07 -2.86 -1.81
CA ARG A 169 4.89 -3.57 -3.08
C ARG A 169 3.65 -3.06 -3.81
N LYS A 170 3.83 -2.38 -4.94
CA LYS A 170 2.73 -1.91 -5.80
C LYS A 170 1.89 -3.10 -6.30
N GLY A 171 0.61 -3.15 -5.93
CA GLY A 171 -0.30 -4.23 -6.28
C GLY A 171 -0.48 -5.29 -5.17
N ASP A 172 0.11 -5.06 -4.00
CA ASP A 172 -0.17 -5.83 -2.79
C ASP A 172 -1.30 -5.20 -1.98
N SER A 173 -2.32 -5.99 -1.65
CA SER A 173 -3.43 -5.59 -0.80
C SER A 173 -2.98 -5.07 0.57
N ILE A 174 -1.91 -5.64 1.15
CA ILE A 174 -1.35 -5.16 2.43
C ILE A 174 -0.75 -3.76 2.30
N SER A 175 -0.45 -3.24 1.11
CA SER A 175 0.21 -1.93 0.98
C SER A 175 -0.73 -0.74 1.15
N LEU A 176 -2.05 -0.91 1.00
CA LEU A 176 -3.00 0.21 0.95
C LEU A 176 -3.27 0.83 2.32
N ILE A 177 -3.67 0.03 3.31
CA ILE A 177 -4.00 0.52 4.65
C ILE A 177 -2.77 1.07 5.39
N PRO A 178 -1.62 0.37 5.42
CA PRO A 178 -0.39 0.90 5.96
C PRO A 178 0.04 2.23 5.33
N PHE A 179 -0.14 2.41 4.03
CA PHE A 179 0.11 3.70 3.38
C PHE A 179 -0.81 4.79 3.94
N ASN A 180 -2.10 4.49 4.09
CA ASN A 180 -3.05 5.43 4.68
C ASN A 180 -2.68 5.78 6.13
N LEU A 181 -2.25 4.81 6.93
CA LEU A 181 -1.82 5.04 8.32
C LEU A 181 -0.55 5.89 8.40
N VAL A 182 0.38 5.72 7.46
CA VAL A 182 1.56 6.60 7.37
C VAL A 182 1.12 8.04 7.11
N LEU A 183 0.21 8.25 6.14
CA LEU A 183 -0.33 9.58 5.86
C LEU A 183 -1.07 10.16 7.08
N GLU A 184 -1.86 9.34 7.77
CA GLU A 184 -2.55 9.74 8.99
C GLU A 184 -1.57 10.27 10.04
N LYS A 185 -0.42 9.60 10.20
CA LYS A 185 0.63 10.04 11.14
C LYS A 185 1.38 11.30 10.69
N VAL A 186 1.41 11.59 9.39
CA VAL A 186 1.99 12.84 8.87
C VAL A 186 1.03 14.01 9.09
N ILE A 187 -0.28 13.75 9.08
CA ILE A 187 -1.32 14.77 9.27
C ILE A 187 -1.57 15.06 10.77
N ARG A 188 -1.48 14.04 11.64
CA ARG A 188 -1.67 14.13 13.11
C ARG A 188 -0.37 14.24 13.90
#